data_AF-Q2L6W5-F1
#
_entry.id   AF-Q2L6W5-F1
#
_cell.length_a   1.000
_cell.length_b   1.000
_cell.length_c   1.000
_cell.angle_alpha   90.00
_cell.angle_beta   90.00
_cell.angle_gamma   90.00
#
_symmetry.space_group_name_H-M   'P 1'
#
loop_
_entity.id
_entity.type
_entity.pdbx_description
1 polymer ?
#
loop_
_entity_poly.entity_id
_entity_poly.type
_entity_poly.pdbx_seq_one_letter_code
_entity_poly.pdbx_strand_id
1 'polypeptide(L)'
;MMRKLLVICLLTVYAQGGQIPVPPIFSPCNFPSPITEPSFHRSVCYTIPRLPFVCDLHHQLAYTNVYGIEKAYNKYRSLFTNGNTSTLAVIITKQLEQPASANDVMKKTEYACLFDNECDQIDGDMVTGIVGNVRKFLRVYSWKVYERWFGVGESCTKTNLLALVVIDGVVNDARKIPYVRLHTGSHRLRMLLPNIQSEVNNALVQGWPLAKVIEDLVDDVGYALKDYYELNGEQRDHSVPMWARNLFLVCLALVITALLVEWYVVRRKIGVQKSGSIKIASGKSKTHLMF
;
A
#
# COMPACT_ATOMS: atom_id res chain seq x y z
N MET A 1 35.43 35.99 23.18
CA MET A 1 35.38 34.55 23.50
C MET A 1 34.01 34.08 24.02
N MET A 2 33.31 34.87 24.86
CA MET A 2 31.99 34.52 25.43
C MET A 2 30.83 34.31 24.42
N ARG A 3 30.78 35.05 23.31
CA ARG A 3 29.70 34.88 22.31
C ARG A 3 29.71 33.51 21.60
N LYS A 4 30.89 32.89 21.43
CA LYS A 4 30.99 31.56 20.82
C LYS A 4 30.54 30.45 21.78
N LEU A 5 30.80 30.61 23.08
CA LEU A 5 30.32 29.69 24.12
C LEU A 5 28.79 29.72 24.29
N LEU A 6 28.16 30.89 24.15
CA LEU A 6 26.70 31.01 24.27
C LEU A 6 25.96 30.33 23.10
N VAL A 7 26.51 30.41 21.88
CA VAL A 7 25.97 29.72 20.70
C VAL A 7 26.18 28.20 20.81
N ILE A 8 27.31 27.74 21.35
CA ILE A 8 27.55 26.32 21.59
C ILE A 8 26.61 25.79 22.69
N CYS A 9 26.37 26.54 23.77
CA CYS A 9 25.38 26.18 24.80
C CYS A 9 23.94 26.12 24.27
N LEU A 10 23.54 27.08 23.41
CA LEU A 10 22.23 27.05 22.76
C LEU A 10 22.09 25.85 21.80
N LEU A 11 23.15 25.52 21.05
CA LEU A 11 23.16 24.35 20.18
C LEU A 11 23.15 23.02 20.96
N THR A 12 23.79 22.95 22.13
CA THR A 12 23.74 21.74 22.97
C THR A 12 22.40 21.55 23.70
N VAL A 13 21.69 22.64 24.03
CA VAL A 13 20.36 22.56 24.63
C VAL A 13 19.29 22.21 23.60
N TYR A 14 19.43 22.63 22.33
CA TYR A 14 18.56 22.19 21.24
C TYR A 14 18.91 20.79 20.68
N ALA A 15 20.11 20.27 20.96
CA ALA A 15 20.53 18.94 20.50
C ALA A 15 19.96 17.77 21.34
N GLN A 16 19.31 18.04 22.48
CA GLN A 16 18.44 17.06 23.16
C GLN A 16 16.99 17.21 22.71
N GLY A 17 16.78 17.33 21.39
CA GLY A 17 15.47 17.46 20.75
C GLY A 17 14.71 16.12 20.69
N GLY A 18 14.43 15.52 21.84
CA GLY A 18 13.36 14.53 21.93
C GLY A 18 12.05 15.26 21.67
N GLN A 19 11.36 14.93 20.58
CA GLN A 19 10.01 15.48 20.37
C GLN A 19 9.13 15.03 21.53
N ILE A 20 8.44 15.98 22.14
CA ILE A 20 7.46 15.68 23.17
C ILE A 20 6.33 14.90 22.47
N PRO A 21 6.05 13.65 22.86
CA PRO A 21 4.95 12.89 22.29
C PRO A 21 3.67 13.71 22.36
N VAL A 22 2.91 13.76 21.27
CA VAL A 22 1.63 14.48 21.25
C VAL A 22 0.54 13.53 21.76
N PRO A 23 0.04 13.69 22.99
CA PRO A 23 -1.06 12.84 23.47
C PRO A 23 -2.34 13.12 22.66
N PRO A 24 -3.25 12.15 22.56
CA PRO A 24 -3.18 10.82 23.19
C PRO A 24 -2.29 9.85 22.41
N ILE A 25 -1.59 8.97 23.13
CA ILE A 25 -0.82 7.85 22.55
C ILE A 25 -1.35 6.57 23.20
N PHE A 26 -1.70 5.59 22.36
CA PHE A 26 -2.22 4.31 22.80
C PHE A 26 -1.27 3.19 22.41
N SER A 27 -1.07 2.25 23.33
CA SER A 27 -0.52 0.94 23.00
C SER A 27 -1.51 0.12 22.14
N PRO A 28 -1.07 -0.96 21.49
CA PRO A 28 -1.97 -1.83 20.71
C PRO A 28 -3.17 -2.35 21.51
N CYS A 29 -2.98 -2.68 22.79
CA CYS A 29 -4.03 -3.28 23.63
C CYS A 29 -4.99 -2.28 24.24
N ASN A 30 -4.55 -1.04 24.43
CA ASN A 30 -5.36 0.02 25.05
C ASN A 30 -6.00 0.95 24.00
N PHE A 31 -5.84 0.62 22.71
CA PHE A 31 -6.45 1.40 21.65
C PHE A 31 -8.00 1.38 21.78
N PRO A 32 -8.68 2.53 21.72
CA PRO A 32 -10.11 2.60 21.91
C PRO A 32 -10.85 1.88 20.78
N SER A 33 -11.79 1.01 21.13
CA SER A 33 -12.58 0.24 20.16
C SER A 33 -13.98 0.83 19.99
N PRO A 34 -14.50 0.97 18.76
CA PRO A 34 -15.90 1.33 18.54
C PRO A 34 -16.89 0.24 18.99
N ILE A 35 -16.44 -1.01 19.19
CA ILE A 35 -17.29 -2.14 19.58
C ILE A 35 -17.29 -2.32 21.10
N THR A 36 -16.12 -2.43 21.72
CA THR A 36 -16.03 -2.72 23.16
C THR A 36 -16.17 -1.46 24.03
N GLU A 37 -15.75 -0.31 23.51
CA GLU A 37 -15.64 0.94 24.29
C GLU A 37 -16.16 2.17 23.50
N PRO A 38 -17.43 2.16 23.04
CA PRO A 38 -17.94 3.15 22.09
C PRO A 38 -17.92 4.59 22.64
N SER A 39 -18.17 4.77 23.94
CA SER A 39 -18.13 6.09 24.60
C SER A 39 -16.71 6.66 24.65
N PHE A 40 -15.74 5.84 25.07
CA PHE A 40 -14.34 6.23 25.12
C PHE A 40 -13.80 6.50 23.72
N HIS A 41 -14.10 5.64 22.76
CA HIS A 41 -13.76 5.85 21.35
C HIS A 41 -14.26 7.20 20.83
N ARG A 42 -15.52 7.56 21.04
CA ARG A 42 -16.07 8.86 20.59
C ARG A 42 -15.45 10.07 21.31
N SER A 43 -14.92 9.89 22.52
CA SER A 43 -14.28 10.97 23.27
C SER A 43 -12.86 11.29 22.81
N VAL A 44 -12.19 10.32 22.16
CA VAL A 44 -10.79 10.40 21.76
C VAL A 44 -10.65 10.55 20.25
N CYS A 45 -11.39 9.75 19.47
CA CYS A 45 -11.37 9.80 18.02
C CYS A 45 -12.25 10.95 17.53
N TYR A 46 -11.67 11.89 16.79
CA TYR A 46 -12.46 12.82 16.01
C TYR A 46 -13.13 12.08 14.84
N THR A 47 -14.43 11.86 14.96
CA THR A 47 -15.25 11.25 13.92
C THR A 47 -16.04 12.31 13.18
N ILE A 48 -15.88 12.38 11.86
CA ILE A 48 -16.68 13.25 11.01
C ILE A 48 -17.98 12.49 10.66
N PRO A 49 -19.19 13.05 10.87
CA PRO A 49 -20.45 12.32 10.65
C PRO A 49 -20.60 11.71 9.26
N ARG A 50 -20.03 12.37 8.23
CA ARG A 50 -20.02 11.89 6.84
C ARG A 50 -19.00 10.78 6.56
N LEU A 51 -18.04 10.58 7.46
CA LEU A 51 -16.95 9.60 7.38
C LEU A 51 -16.86 8.78 8.68
N PRO A 52 -17.89 7.98 9.02
CA PRO A 52 -17.94 7.23 10.28
C PRO A 52 -16.85 6.14 10.39
N PHE A 53 -16.18 5.82 9.29
CA PHE A 53 -15.08 4.86 9.22
C PHE A 53 -13.71 5.48 9.56
N VAL A 54 -13.63 6.80 9.71
CA VAL A 54 -12.39 7.51 10.01
C VAL A 54 -12.33 7.85 11.51
N CYS A 55 -11.28 7.42 12.20
CA CYS A 55 -10.88 7.95 13.50
C CYS A 55 -9.64 8.80 13.32
N ASP A 56 -9.77 10.11 13.56
CA ASP A 56 -8.65 11.05 13.58
C ASP A 56 -8.30 11.40 15.02
N LEU A 57 -7.23 10.78 15.54
CA LEU A 57 -6.83 10.90 16.94
C LEU A 57 -6.28 12.28 17.29
N HIS A 58 -5.75 13.02 16.31
CA HIS A 58 -5.07 14.29 16.54
C HIS A 58 -5.69 15.44 15.74
N HIS A 59 -6.96 15.30 15.32
CA HIS A 59 -7.74 16.33 14.62
C HIS A 59 -7.06 16.89 13.36
N GLN A 60 -6.31 16.07 12.63
CA GLN A 60 -5.61 16.45 11.41
C GLN A 60 -6.53 16.81 10.24
N LEU A 61 -7.79 16.34 10.25
CA LEU A 61 -8.80 16.61 9.24
C LEU A 61 -9.85 17.65 9.65
N ALA A 62 -9.82 18.16 10.89
CA ALA A 62 -10.89 18.99 11.45
C ALA A 62 -11.23 20.26 10.64
N TYR A 63 -10.25 20.79 9.90
CA TYR A 63 -10.40 22.01 9.09
C TYR A 63 -10.13 21.78 7.60
N THR A 64 -10.13 20.52 7.15
CA THR A 64 -9.85 20.18 5.75
C THR A 64 -11.14 19.86 5.00
N ASN A 65 -11.18 20.15 3.70
CA ASN A 65 -12.27 19.72 2.85
C ASN A 65 -12.22 18.21 2.65
N VAL A 66 -13.15 17.49 3.26
CA VAL A 66 -13.25 16.02 3.20
C VAL A 66 -14.19 15.49 2.11
N TYR A 67 -14.71 16.38 1.24
CA TYR A 67 -15.66 15.98 0.17
C TYR A 67 -15.06 14.93 -0.79
N GLY A 68 -13.76 15.02 -1.08
CA GLY A 68 -13.07 14.03 -1.92
C GLY A 68 -13.13 12.62 -1.32
N ILE A 69 -12.83 12.50 -0.02
CA ILE A 69 -12.89 11.24 0.73
C ILE A 69 -14.32 10.68 0.72
N GLU A 70 -15.32 11.53 0.97
CA GLU A 70 -16.73 11.14 0.94
C GLU A 70 -17.16 10.62 -0.44
N LYS A 71 -16.71 11.28 -1.51
CA LYS A 71 -16.99 10.86 -2.89
C LYS A 71 -16.35 9.50 -3.19
N ALA A 72 -15.08 9.29 -2.82
CA ALA A 72 -14.38 8.02 -3.00
C ALA A 72 -15.04 6.88 -2.22
N TYR A 73 -15.42 7.12 -0.96
CA TYR A 73 -16.14 6.13 -0.15
C TYR A 73 -17.51 5.78 -0.75
N ASN A 74 -18.27 6.78 -1.18
CA ASN A 74 -19.59 6.57 -1.76
C ASN A 74 -19.55 5.81 -3.09
N LYS A 75 -18.49 6.00 -3.90
CA LYS A 75 -18.26 5.25 -5.14
C LYS A 75 -18.20 3.74 -4.91
N TYR A 76 -17.64 3.29 -3.78
CA TYR A 76 -17.50 1.87 -3.43
C TYR A 76 -18.31 1.45 -2.20
N ARG A 77 -19.36 2.21 -1.86
CA ARG A 77 -20.15 2.01 -0.63
C ARG A 77 -20.67 0.58 -0.49
N SER A 78 -21.08 -0.05 -1.57
CA SER A 78 -21.56 -1.45 -1.58
C SER A 78 -20.50 -2.45 -1.12
N LEU A 79 -19.21 -2.14 -1.26
CA LEU A 79 -18.08 -2.98 -0.85
C LEU A 79 -17.66 -2.67 0.59
N PHE A 80 -17.80 -1.41 1.01
CA PHE A 80 -17.36 -0.92 2.32
C PHE A 80 -18.40 -1.03 3.44
N THR A 81 -19.62 -1.50 3.17
CA THR A 81 -20.64 -1.65 4.21
C THR A 81 -21.12 -3.08 4.34
N ASN A 82 -21.25 -3.56 5.58
CA ASN A 82 -21.99 -4.78 5.89
C ASN A 82 -23.15 -4.43 6.81
N GLY A 83 -24.36 -4.33 6.24
CA GLY A 83 -25.51 -3.75 6.92
C GLY A 83 -25.25 -2.31 7.37
N ASN A 84 -25.28 -2.08 8.68
CA ASN A 84 -25.05 -0.77 9.29
C ASN A 84 -23.59 -0.53 9.70
N THR A 85 -22.71 -1.51 9.50
CA THR A 85 -21.29 -1.43 9.89
C THR A 85 -20.42 -1.15 8.67
N SER A 86 -19.35 -0.36 8.86
CA SER A 86 -18.33 -0.22 7.82
C SER A 86 -17.34 -1.38 7.94
N THR A 87 -16.98 -1.97 6.82
CA THR A 87 -15.89 -2.96 6.72
C THR A 87 -14.54 -2.29 6.50
N LEU A 88 -14.52 -0.97 6.30
CA LEU A 88 -13.31 -0.16 6.23
C LEU A 88 -13.14 0.61 7.54
N ALA A 89 -11.91 0.73 8.00
CA ALA A 89 -11.54 1.58 9.13
C ALA A 89 -10.25 2.31 8.79
N VAL A 90 -10.22 3.63 8.99
CA VAL A 90 -9.04 4.47 8.74
C VAL A 90 -8.71 5.20 10.04
N ILE A 91 -7.59 4.83 10.64
CA ILE A 91 -7.05 5.45 11.85
C ILE A 91 -5.93 6.39 11.46
N ILE A 92 -6.07 7.65 11.82
CA ILE A 92 -5.08 8.70 11.60
C ILE A 92 -4.51 9.09 12.95
N THR A 93 -3.19 8.98 13.08
CA THR A 93 -2.44 9.42 14.25
C THR A 93 -1.21 10.20 13.80
N LYS A 94 -0.83 11.21 14.59
CA LYS A 94 0.45 11.89 14.39
C LYS A 94 1.61 10.95 14.69
N GLN A 95 1.61 10.36 15.88
CA GLN A 95 2.74 9.59 16.38
C GLN A 95 2.28 8.32 17.08
N LEU A 96 3.13 7.30 17.03
CA LEU A 96 3.02 6.12 17.88
C LEU A 96 4.28 5.96 18.72
N GLU A 97 4.14 5.34 19.88
CA GLU A 97 5.25 5.05 20.76
C GLU A 97 5.51 3.54 20.77
N GLN A 98 6.73 3.17 20.37
CA GLN A 98 7.21 1.81 20.45
C GLN A 98 7.73 1.52 21.87
N PRO A 99 7.51 0.31 22.43
CA PRO A 99 8.05 -0.05 23.74
C PRO A 99 9.57 0.16 23.79
N ALA A 100 10.06 0.75 24.88
CA ALA A 100 11.49 1.04 25.05
C ALA A 100 12.34 -0.21 25.27
N SER A 101 11.75 -1.29 25.80
CA SER A 101 12.44 -2.54 26.08
C SER A 101 11.54 -3.76 25.96
N ALA A 102 12.14 -4.95 25.79
CA ALA A 102 11.39 -6.21 25.82
C ALA A 102 10.70 -6.42 27.18
N ASN A 103 11.31 -5.94 28.27
CA ASN A 103 10.71 -5.97 29.60
C ASN A 103 9.41 -5.17 29.67
N ASP A 104 9.32 -4.03 28.97
CA ASP A 104 8.07 -3.26 28.91
C ASP A 104 6.97 -4.07 28.24
N VAL A 105 7.27 -4.75 27.13
CA VAL A 105 6.32 -5.61 26.41
C VAL A 105 5.83 -6.76 27.29
N MET A 106 6.73 -7.40 28.04
CA MET A 106 6.38 -8.57 28.86
C MET A 106 5.67 -8.22 30.17
N LYS A 107 5.95 -7.05 30.77
CA LYS A 107 5.49 -6.72 32.13
C LYS A 107 4.38 -5.68 32.19
N LYS A 108 4.30 -4.76 31.23
CA LYS A 108 3.28 -3.71 31.29
C LYS A 108 1.94 -4.24 30.81
N THR A 109 0.89 -3.92 31.56
CA THR A 109 -0.49 -4.31 31.25
C THR A 109 -0.98 -3.78 29.91
N GLU A 110 -0.40 -2.66 29.43
CA GLU A 110 -0.69 -2.06 28.13
C GLU A 110 -0.30 -2.94 26.93
N TYR A 111 0.46 -4.01 27.15
CA TYR A 111 0.83 -5.01 26.14
C TYR A 111 0.31 -6.42 26.47
N ALA A 112 -0.49 -6.59 27.52
CA ALA A 112 -0.93 -7.92 27.96
C ALA A 112 -1.68 -8.70 26.86
N CYS A 113 -2.53 -8.03 26.08
CA CYS A 113 -3.32 -8.65 25.01
C CYS A 113 -2.50 -9.26 23.86
N LEU A 114 -1.20 -8.95 23.81
CA LEU A 114 -0.28 -9.55 22.84
C LEU A 114 -0.15 -11.07 23.04
N PHE A 115 -0.35 -11.54 24.28
CA PHE A 115 -0.13 -12.94 24.65
C PHE A 115 -1.43 -13.75 24.81
N ASP A 116 -2.60 -13.12 24.62
CA ASP A 116 -3.90 -13.77 24.83
C ASP A 116 -4.30 -14.73 23.69
N ASN A 117 -3.64 -14.67 22.52
CA ASN A 117 -4.02 -15.48 21.36
C ASN A 117 -3.31 -16.84 21.38
N GLU A 118 -4.08 -17.92 21.59
CA GLU A 118 -3.58 -19.29 21.61
C GLU A 118 -3.02 -19.76 20.25
N CYS A 119 -3.57 -19.24 19.14
CA CYS A 119 -3.22 -19.67 17.80
C CYS A 119 -1.96 -18.98 17.25
N ASP A 120 -1.74 -17.72 17.61
CA ASP A 120 -0.61 -16.89 17.16
C ASP A 120 0.17 -16.39 18.37
N GLN A 121 0.97 -17.28 18.96
CA GLN A 121 1.79 -16.96 20.12
C GLN A 121 2.94 -16.04 19.72
N ILE A 122 3.07 -14.92 20.44
CA ILE A 122 4.20 -14.00 20.30
C ILE A 122 5.41 -14.60 21.02
N ASP A 123 6.38 -15.08 20.24
CA ASP A 123 7.64 -15.63 20.73
C ASP A 123 8.66 -14.54 21.13
N GLY A 124 9.77 -14.94 21.74
CA GLY A 124 10.84 -14.02 22.16
C GLY A 124 11.46 -13.24 20.99
N ASP A 125 11.52 -13.84 19.81
CA ASP A 125 12.02 -13.20 18.57
C ASP A 125 11.06 -12.12 18.05
N MET A 126 9.77 -12.31 18.26
CA MET A 126 8.75 -11.33 17.96
C MET A 126 8.78 -10.20 18.98
N VAL A 127 8.94 -10.49 20.29
CA VAL A 127 9.09 -9.45 21.33
C VAL A 127 10.32 -8.57 21.06
N THR A 128 11.48 -9.16 20.80
CA THR A 128 12.68 -8.41 20.43
C THR A 128 12.48 -7.64 19.12
N GLY A 129 11.77 -8.24 18.16
CA GLY A 129 11.37 -7.60 16.92
C GLY A 129 10.46 -6.38 17.09
N ILE A 130 9.49 -6.45 18.01
CA ILE A 130 8.56 -5.36 18.36
C ILE A 130 9.31 -4.17 18.94
N VAL A 131 10.43 -4.38 19.63
CA VAL A 131 11.26 -3.31 20.22
C VAL A 131 12.29 -2.78 19.23
N GLY A 132 12.95 -3.66 18.47
CA GLY A 132 14.06 -3.29 17.60
C GLY A 132 13.67 -2.88 16.17
N ASN A 133 12.42 -3.10 15.74
CA ASN A 133 12.02 -2.89 14.36
C ASN A 133 10.61 -2.27 14.24
N VAL A 134 10.57 -1.00 13.82
CA VAL A 134 9.35 -0.22 13.62
C VAL A 134 8.34 -0.92 12.71
N ARG A 135 8.78 -1.60 11.64
CA ARG A 135 7.87 -2.32 10.74
C ARG A 135 7.23 -3.53 11.42
N LYS A 136 7.98 -4.25 12.26
CA LYS A 136 7.43 -5.35 13.06
C LYS A 136 6.46 -4.81 14.12
N PHE A 137 6.82 -3.73 14.81
CA PHE A 137 5.93 -3.03 15.75
C PHE A 137 4.60 -2.63 15.09
N LEU A 138 4.64 -1.89 13.99
CA LEU A 138 3.44 -1.44 13.28
C LEU A 138 2.59 -2.59 12.74
N ARG A 139 3.22 -3.72 12.38
CA ARG A 139 2.49 -4.94 11.98
C ARG A 139 1.68 -5.51 13.15
N VAL A 140 2.27 -5.61 14.34
CA VAL A 140 1.55 -6.10 15.54
C VAL A 140 0.51 -5.10 16.01
N TYR A 141 0.87 -3.82 15.99
CA TYR A 141 -0.02 -2.72 16.34
C TYR A 141 -1.30 -2.77 15.48
N SER A 142 -1.15 -2.76 14.16
CA SER A 142 -2.29 -2.82 13.23
C SER A 142 -3.11 -4.11 13.37
N TRP A 143 -2.48 -5.25 13.66
CA TRP A 143 -3.19 -6.51 13.91
C TRP A 143 -4.08 -6.43 15.16
N LYS A 144 -3.52 -6.01 16.30
CA LYS A 144 -4.27 -5.97 17.56
C LYS A 144 -5.35 -4.89 17.57
N VAL A 145 -5.08 -3.76 16.92
CA VAL A 145 -6.10 -2.73 16.70
C VAL A 145 -7.20 -3.25 15.77
N TYR A 146 -6.87 -4.04 14.73
CA TYR A 146 -7.87 -4.67 13.86
C TYR A 146 -8.80 -5.61 14.63
N GLU A 147 -8.24 -6.49 15.47
CA GLU A 147 -9.02 -7.40 16.33
C GLU A 147 -9.97 -6.61 17.25
N ARG A 148 -9.47 -5.54 17.88
CA ARG A 148 -10.29 -4.68 18.73
C ARG A 148 -11.34 -3.90 17.94
N TRP A 149 -11.04 -3.48 16.71
CA TRP A 149 -11.91 -2.61 15.92
C TRP A 149 -13.10 -3.37 15.31
N PHE A 150 -12.85 -4.53 14.73
CA PHE A 150 -13.88 -5.33 14.04
C PHE A 150 -14.40 -6.50 14.88
N GLY A 151 -13.72 -6.85 15.98
CA GLY A 151 -14.00 -8.05 16.75
C GLY A 151 -13.53 -9.32 16.04
N VAL A 152 -13.85 -10.48 16.63
CA VAL A 152 -13.43 -11.81 16.14
C VAL A 152 -14.35 -12.32 15.00
N GLY A 153 -15.36 -11.54 14.60
CA GLY A 153 -16.33 -11.93 13.58
C GLY A 153 -15.97 -11.41 12.19
N GLU A 154 -15.17 -12.16 11.42
CA GLU A 154 -15.19 -11.97 9.97
C GLU A 154 -16.52 -12.49 9.42
N SER A 155 -17.32 -11.62 8.81
CA SER A 155 -18.43 -12.07 7.99
C SER A 155 -17.87 -12.80 6.76
N CYS A 156 -18.30 -14.03 6.51
CA CYS A 156 -17.83 -14.82 5.36
C CYS A 156 -18.04 -14.13 4.00
N THR A 157 -18.92 -13.14 3.93
CA THR A 157 -19.28 -12.44 2.68
C THR A 157 -18.44 -11.20 2.40
N LYS A 158 -17.96 -10.50 3.44
CA LYS A 158 -17.19 -9.26 3.29
C LYS A 158 -16.00 -9.24 4.22
N THR A 159 -14.85 -8.90 3.65
CA THR A 159 -13.59 -8.79 4.39
C THR A 159 -13.45 -7.41 5.01
N ASN A 160 -13.05 -7.38 6.28
CA ASN A 160 -12.75 -6.13 6.99
C ASN A 160 -11.33 -5.68 6.67
N LEU A 161 -11.11 -4.37 6.60
CA LEU A 161 -9.82 -3.76 6.32
C LEU A 161 -9.58 -2.54 7.23
N LEU A 162 -8.44 -2.56 7.92
CA LEU A 162 -7.94 -1.46 8.73
C LEU A 162 -6.77 -0.78 8.03
N ALA A 163 -6.83 0.55 7.89
CA ALA A 163 -5.73 1.40 7.51
C ALA A 163 -5.25 2.19 8.72
N LEU A 164 -4.00 1.97 9.12
CA LEU A 164 -3.30 2.77 10.13
C LEU A 164 -2.39 3.76 9.42
N VAL A 165 -2.64 5.06 9.58
CA VAL A 165 -1.90 6.17 9.00
C VAL A 165 -1.21 6.93 10.13
N VAL A 166 0.12 6.86 10.17
CA VAL A 166 1.00 7.53 11.12
C VAL A 166 1.74 8.64 10.38
N ILE A 167 1.50 9.90 10.72
CA ILE A 167 1.96 11.04 9.90
C ILE A 167 3.40 11.46 10.23
N ASP A 168 3.71 11.64 11.51
CA ASP A 168 5.03 12.08 11.99
C ASP A 168 5.94 10.90 12.38
N GLY A 169 5.45 9.66 12.21
CA GLY A 169 6.18 8.42 12.46
C GLY A 169 6.13 7.93 13.91
N VAL A 170 7.16 7.18 14.31
CA VAL A 170 7.26 6.57 15.65
C VAL A 170 8.23 7.41 16.50
N VAL A 171 7.85 7.72 17.74
CA VAL A 171 8.61 8.63 18.64
C VAL A 171 10.07 8.20 18.80
N ASN A 172 10.32 6.89 18.88
CA ASN A 172 11.65 6.30 19.07
C ASN A 172 12.39 5.99 17.75
N ASP A 173 11.80 6.31 16.59
CA ASP A 173 12.46 6.16 15.29
C ASP A 173 13.13 7.47 14.88
N ALA A 174 14.46 7.45 14.77
CA ALA A 174 15.26 8.62 14.38
C ALA A 174 14.87 9.17 12.99
N ARG A 175 14.27 8.35 12.11
CA ARG A 175 13.93 8.78 10.75
C ARG A 175 12.63 9.58 10.67
N LYS A 176 11.71 9.39 11.63
CA LYS A 176 10.42 10.11 11.72
C LYS A 176 9.65 10.16 10.40
N ILE A 177 9.61 9.02 9.71
CA ILE A 177 8.98 8.90 8.40
C ILE A 177 7.49 8.57 8.62
N PRO A 178 6.56 9.14 7.82
CA PRO A 178 5.18 8.68 7.81
C PRO A 178 5.11 7.18 7.49
N TYR A 179 4.16 6.49 8.12
CA TYR A 179 3.92 5.08 7.88
C TYR A 179 2.43 4.79 7.72
N VAL A 180 2.12 4.04 6.68
CA VAL A 180 0.78 3.54 6.35
C VAL A 180 0.84 2.02 6.38
N ARG A 181 -0.03 1.43 7.17
CA ARG A 181 -0.18 -0.02 7.27
C ARG A 181 -1.63 -0.41 7.07
N LEU A 182 -1.88 -1.19 6.03
CA LEU A 182 -3.16 -1.86 5.78
C LEU A 182 -3.13 -3.27 6.39
N HIS A 183 -4.17 -3.62 7.13
CA HIS A 183 -4.35 -4.92 7.75
C HIS A 183 -5.74 -5.46 7.41
N THR A 184 -5.83 -6.76 7.16
CA THR A 184 -7.08 -7.49 6.90
C THR A 184 -6.93 -8.92 7.39
N GLY A 185 -8.00 -9.60 7.78
CA GLY A 185 -7.96 -11.02 8.12
C GLY A 185 -7.89 -11.92 6.88
N SER A 186 -8.41 -11.49 5.73
CA SER A 186 -8.32 -12.25 4.48
C SER A 186 -6.89 -12.39 3.95
N HIS A 187 -6.36 -13.62 3.97
CA HIS A 187 -5.03 -13.93 3.44
C HIS A 187 -4.87 -13.57 1.95
N ARG A 188 -5.93 -13.76 1.15
CA ARG A 188 -5.89 -13.49 -0.30
C ARG A 188 -5.76 -11.99 -0.58
N LEU A 189 -6.53 -11.16 0.12
CA LEU A 189 -6.48 -9.71 -0.04
C LEU A 189 -5.13 -9.12 0.43
N ARG A 190 -4.49 -9.72 1.45
CA ARG A 190 -3.17 -9.27 1.95
C ARG A 190 -2.09 -9.19 0.86
N MET A 191 -2.21 -9.92 -0.24
CA MET A 191 -1.24 -9.87 -1.35
C MET A 191 -1.37 -8.60 -2.21
N LEU A 192 -2.54 -7.96 -2.25
CA LEU A 192 -2.80 -6.76 -3.05
C LEU A 192 -2.43 -5.46 -2.30
N LEU A 193 -2.50 -5.49 -0.97
CA LEU A 193 -2.32 -4.32 -0.11
C LEU A 193 -0.90 -3.69 -0.10
N PRO A 194 0.22 -4.43 -0.27
CA PRO A 194 1.56 -3.84 -0.17
C PRO A 194 1.82 -2.74 -1.21
N ASN A 195 1.26 -2.87 -2.42
CA ASN A 195 1.41 -1.86 -3.47
C ASN A 195 0.71 -0.56 -3.06
N ILE A 196 -0.54 -0.66 -2.61
CA ILE A 196 -1.33 0.48 -2.09
C ILE A 196 -0.62 1.12 -0.89
N GLN A 197 -0.13 0.31 0.05
CA GLN A 197 0.66 0.81 1.18
C GLN A 197 1.86 1.63 0.71
N SER A 198 2.61 1.13 -0.28
CA SER A 198 3.80 1.83 -0.79
C SER A 198 3.44 3.15 -1.46
N GLU A 199 2.37 3.19 -2.24
CA GLU A 199 1.91 4.38 -2.94
C GLU A 199 1.46 5.48 -1.97
N VAL A 200 0.62 5.12 -1.00
CA VAL A 200 0.11 6.05 0.02
C VAL A 200 1.26 6.54 0.93
N ASN A 201 2.21 5.67 1.28
CA ASN A 201 3.42 6.09 1.99
C ASN A 201 4.23 7.10 1.19
N ASN A 202 4.44 6.85 -0.10
CA ASN A 202 5.17 7.76 -0.97
C ASN A 202 4.47 9.12 -1.08
N ALA A 203 3.13 9.15 -1.19
CA ALA A 203 2.37 10.39 -1.23
C ALA A 203 2.53 11.23 0.05
N LEU A 204 2.52 10.59 1.24
CA LEU A 204 2.78 11.27 2.50
C LEU A 204 4.22 11.81 2.58
N VAL A 205 5.21 11.02 2.18
CA VAL A 205 6.61 11.44 2.15
C VAL A 205 6.83 12.62 1.19
N GLN A 206 6.09 12.66 0.07
CA GLN A 206 6.10 13.77 -0.88
C GLN A 206 5.38 15.03 -0.38
N GLY A 207 4.73 14.98 0.79
CA GLY A 207 4.03 16.12 1.39
C GLY A 207 2.67 16.41 0.76
N TRP A 208 2.00 15.40 0.19
CA TRP A 208 0.64 15.57 -0.32
C TRP A 208 -0.33 15.92 0.82
N PRO A 209 -1.38 16.73 0.56
CA PRO A 209 -2.38 17.03 1.58
C PRO A 209 -3.02 15.75 2.12
N LEU A 210 -3.11 15.61 3.44
CA LEU A 210 -3.62 14.39 4.09
C LEU A 210 -5.00 13.98 3.57
N ALA A 211 -5.93 14.92 3.39
CA ALA A 211 -7.25 14.59 2.86
C ALA A 211 -7.21 13.98 1.46
N LYS A 212 -6.26 14.41 0.62
CA LYS A 212 -6.06 13.84 -0.72
C LYS A 212 -5.44 12.44 -0.64
N VAL A 213 -4.47 12.25 0.26
CA VAL A 213 -3.89 10.92 0.52
C VAL A 213 -4.95 9.93 1.00
N ILE A 214 -5.85 10.35 1.90
CA ILE A 214 -6.94 9.49 2.38
C ILE A 214 -7.98 9.25 1.29
N GLU A 215 -8.27 10.25 0.45
CA GLU A 215 -9.14 10.07 -0.74
C GLU A 215 -8.60 8.99 -1.67
N ASP A 216 -7.32 9.07 -2.04
CA ASP A 216 -6.68 8.13 -2.96
C ASP A 216 -6.57 6.73 -2.32
N LEU A 217 -6.20 6.65 -1.04
CA LEU A 217 -6.22 5.40 -0.27
C LEU A 217 -7.60 4.71 -0.32
N VAL A 218 -8.69 5.47 -0.12
CA VAL A 218 -10.05 4.91 -0.15
C VAL A 218 -10.41 4.45 -1.57
N ASP A 219 -10.01 5.21 -2.60
CA ASP A 219 -10.29 4.84 -3.99
C ASP A 219 -9.52 3.56 -4.40
N ASP A 220 -8.24 3.46 -4.05
CA ASP A 220 -7.36 2.32 -4.35
C ASP A 220 -7.80 1.05 -3.61
N VAL A 221 -8.13 1.16 -2.33
CA VAL A 221 -8.68 0.04 -1.56
C VAL A 221 -10.02 -0.39 -2.14
N GLY A 222 -10.88 0.56 -2.52
CA GLY A 222 -12.17 0.27 -3.12
C GLY A 222 -12.03 -0.46 -4.46
N TYR A 223 -11.07 -0.04 -5.28
CA TYR A 223 -10.73 -0.70 -6.53
C TYR A 223 -10.17 -2.11 -6.29
N ALA A 224 -9.23 -2.28 -5.35
CA ALA A 224 -8.66 -3.59 -5.03
C ALA A 224 -9.70 -4.56 -4.46
N LEU A 225 -10.65 -4.08 -3.64
CA LEU A 225 -11.77 -4.89 -3.17
C LEU A 225 -12.70 -5.27 -4.31
N LYS A 226 -12.99 -4.35 -5.23
CA LYS A 226 -13.81 -4.63 -6.41
C LYS A 226 -13.19 -5.76 -7.23
N ASP A 227 -11.92 -5.63 -7.59
CA ASP A 227 -11.17 -6.65 -8.33
C ASP A 227 -11.13 -7.97 -7.55
N TYR A 228 -10.92 -7.93 -6.22
CA TYR A 228 -10.95 -9.11 -5.37
C TYR A 228 -12.29 -9.86 -5.42
N TYR A 229 -13.42 -9.16 -5.33
CA TYR A 229 -14.74 -9.80 -5.38
C TYR A 229 -15.12 -10.24 -6.81
N GLU A 230 -14.73 -9.49 -7.85
CA GLU A 230 -14.96 -9.89 -9.25
C GLU A 230 -14.17 -11.14 -9.64
N LEU A 231 -12.98 -11.33 -9.08
CA LEU A 231 -12.11 -12.47 -9.33
C LEU A 231 -12.23 -13.60 -8.28
N ASN A 232 -13.18 -13.52 -7.34
CA ASN A 232 -13.31 -14.46 -6.21
C ASN A 232 -12.00 -14.68 -5.42
N GLY A 233 -11.18 -13.63 -5.34
CA GLY A 233 -9.87 -13.63 -4.69
C GLY A 233 -8.75 -14.32 -5.47
N GLU A 234 -9.00 -14.70 -6.73
CA GLU A 234 -7.94 -15.11 -7.65
C GLU A 234 -7.18 -13.88 -8.17
N GLN A 235 -5.91 -14.08 -8.51
CA GLN A 235 -5.14 -13.02 -9.16
C GLN A 235 -5.67 -12.84 -10.58
N ARG A 236 -5.68 -11.59 -11.05
CA ARG A 236 -6.07 -11.31 -12.44
C ARG A 236 -5.08 -12.03 -13.34
N ASP A 237 -5.57 -13.01 -14.08
CA ASP A 237 -4.77 -13.69 -15.09
C ASP A 237 -4.39 -12.67 -16.18
N HIS A 238 -3.20 -12.10 -16.05
CA HIS A 238 -2.51 -11.40 -17.13
C HIS A 238 -1.90 -12.40 -18.13
N SER A 239 -2.37 -13.64 -18.12
CA SER A 239 -1.96 -14.65 -19.09
C SER A 239 -2.38 -14.17 -20.49
N VAL A 240 -1.40 -14.13 -21.40
CA VAL A 240 -1.67 -13.77 -22.78
C VAL A 240 -2.68 -14.79 -23.32
N PRO A 241 -3.85 -14.36 -23.83
CA PRO A 241 -4.88 -15.30 -24.22
C PRO A 241 -4.34 -16.23 -25.31
N MET A 242 -4.80 -17.48 -25.30
CA MET A 242 -4.26 -18.53 -26.18
C MET A 242 -4.29 -18.14 -27.67
N TRP A 243 -5.30 -17.38 -28.10
CA TRP A 243 -5.37 -16.87 -29.47
C TRP A 243 -4.24 -15.88 -29.80
N ALA A 244 -3.86 -15.01 -28.86
CA ALA A 244 -2.78 -14.04 -29.05
C ALA A 244 -1.42 -14.74 -29.05
N ARG A 245 -1.23 -15.77 -28.22
CA ARG A 245 -0.06 -16.65 -28.26
C ARG A 245 0.06 -17.37 -29.61
N ASN A 246 -1.04 -17.92 -30.10
CA ASN A 246 -1.07 -18.61 -31.40
C ASN A 246 -0.82 -17.64 -32.55
N LEU A 247 -1.41 -16.45 -32.52
CA LEU A 247 -1.19 -15.41 -33.53
C LEU A 247 0.28 -14.98 -33.56
N PHE A 248 0.90 -14.76 -32.40
CA PHE A 248 2.33 -14.45 -32.30
C PHE A 248 3.20 -15.54 -32.91
N LEU A 249 2.90 -16.82 -32.65
CA LEU A 249 3.63 -17.95 -33.24
C LEU A 249 3.46 -18.02 -34.77
N VAL A 250 2.25 -17.75 -35.29
CA VAL A 250 2.02 -17.68 -36.74
C VAL A 250 2.79 -16.53 -37.36
N CYS A 251 2.76 -15.33 -36.76
CA CYS A 251 3.55 -14.19 -37.23
C CYS A 251 5.06 -14.49 -37.23
N LEU A 252 5.57 -15.12 -36.17
CA LEU A 252 6.97 -15.55 -36.07
C LEU A 252 7.33 -16.53 -37.20
N ALA A 253 6.48 -17.53 -37.44
CA ALA A 253 6.68 -18.51 -38.50
C ALA A 253 6.64 -17.87 -39.90
N LEU A 254 5.74 -16.91 -40.14
CA LEU A 254 5.67 -16.16 -41.39
C LEU A 254 6.92 -15.31 -41.62
N VAL A 255 7.43 -14.63 -40.60
CA VAL A 255 8.68 -13.86 -40.69
C VAL A 255 9.86 -14.78 -41.02
N ILE A 256 9.99 -15.92 -40.33
CA ILE A 256 11.03 -16.91 -40.62
C ILE A 256 10.90 -17.41 -42.07
N THR A 257 9.68 -17.71 -42.52
CA THR A 257 9.44 -18.17 -43.89
C THR A 257 9.78 -17.10 -44.92
N ALA A 258 9.43 -15.84 -44.68
CA ALA A 258 9.77 -14.72 -45.55
C ALA A 258 11.30 -14.53 -45.65
N LEU A 259 12.02 -14.59 -44.53
CA LEU A 259 13.48 -14.54 -44.49
C LEU A 259 14.12 -15.72 -45.25
N LEU A 260 13.56 -16.93 -45.10
CA LEU A 260 14.03 -18.11 -45.84
C LEU A 260 13.77 -17.99 -47.34
N VAL A 261 12.61 -17.48 -47.75
CA VAL A 261 12.26 -17.26 -49.17
C VAL A 261 13.16 -16.19 -49.78
N GLU A 262 13.36 -15.07 -49.08
CA GLU A 262 14.27 -14.01 -49.52
C GLU A 262 15.69 -14.56 -49.68
N TRP A 263 16.20 -15.26 -48.68
CA TRP A 263 17.50 -15.91 -48.72
C TRP A 263 17.63 -16.91 -49.88
N TYR A 264 16.57 -17.70 -50.13
CA TYR A 264 16.52 -18.67 -51.22
C TYR A 264 16.50 -18.01 -52.60
N VAL A 265 15.69 -16.96 -52.78
CA VAL A 265 15.58 -16.20 -54.04
C VAL A 265 16.88 -15.45 -54.34
N VAL A 266 17.48 -14.82 -53.35
CA VAL A 266 18.79 -14.13 -53.47
C VAL A 266 19.88 -15.14 -53.87
N ARG A 267 19.93 -16.33 -53.25
CA ARG A 267 20.92 -17.35 -53.62
C ARG A 267 20.68 -17.96 -55.01
N ARG A 268 19.43 -18.19 -55.43
CA ARG A 268 19.15 -18.68 -56.79
C ARG A 268 19.57 -17.69 -57.87
N LYS A 269 19.39 -16.39 -57.66
CA LYS A 269 19.81 -15.37 -58.65
C LYS A 269 21.33 -15.27 -58.79
N ILE A 270 22.09 -15.53 -57.72
CA ILE A 270 23.57 -15.58 -57.78
C ILE A 270 24.08 -16.84 -58.50
N GLY A 271 23.31 -17.95 -58.47
CA GLY A 271 23.68 -19.20 -59.12
C GLY A 271 23.41 -19.25 -60.64
N VAL A 272 22.42 -18.51 -61.15
CA VAL A 272 21.96 -18.65 -62.55
C VAL A 272 22.65 -17.69 -63.54
N GLN A 273 23.28 -16.60 -63.08
CA GLN A 273 23.95 -15.65 -63.99
C GLN A 273 25.38 -16.03 -64.42
N LYS A 274 25.91 -17.21 -64.03
CA LYS A 274 27.28 -17.63 -64.41
C LYS A 274 27.39 -18.48 -65.68
N SER A 275 26.31 -18.75 -66.41
CA SER A 275 26.38 -19.40 -67.72
C SER A 275 25.50 -18.69 -68.75
N GLY A 276 26.11 -18.07 -69.76
CA GLY A 276 25.40 -17.57 -70.94
C GLY A 276 25.53 -16.07 -71.15
N SER A 277 26.49 -15.69 -71.98
CA SER A 277 26.65 -14.36 -72.55
C SER A 277 25.39 -13.92 -73.30
N ILE A 278 24.58 -13.05 -72.69
CA ILE A 278 23.58 -12.27 -73.43
C ILE A 278 23.75 -10.80 -73.05
N LYS A 279 24.19 -10.00 -74.02
CA LYS A 279 24.25 -8.54 -73.96
C LYS A 279 22.83 -8.01 -73.71
N ILE A 280 22.57 -7.50 -72.52
CA ILE A 280 21.35 -6.74 -72.23
C ILE A 280 21.55 -5.35 -72.83
N ALA A 281 20.89 -5.09 -73.96
CA ALA A 281 20.73 -3.74 -74.47
C ALA A 281 19.88 -2.93 -73.48
N SER A 282 20.49 -1.91 -72.92
CA SER A 282 19.89 -0.94 -71.99
C SER A 282 18.79 -0.12 -72.68
N GLY A 283 17.58 -0.65 -72.70
CA GLY A 283 16.35 0.09 -72.98
C GLY A 283 15.82 0.72 -71.69
N LYS A 284 15.89 2.05 -71.59
CA LYS A 284 15.38 2.87 -70.48
C LYS A 284 13.91 2.54 -70.18
N SER A 285 13.64 1.84 -69.08
CA SER A 285 12.31 1.77 -68.47
C SER A 285 12.20 2.83 -67.38
N LYS A 286 11.40 3.86 -67.63
CA LYS A 286 10.88 4.76 -66.60
C LYS A 286 9.76 4.03 -65.86
N THR A 287 10.09 3.41 -64.73
CA THR A 287 9.11 3.03 -63.73
C THR A 287 9.51 3.71 -62.43
N HIS A 288 8.76 4.76 -62.10
CA HIS A 288 8.85 5.47 -60.84
C HIS A 288 8.46 4.50 -59.70
N LEU A 289 9.41 4.20 -58.83
CA LEU A 289 9.16 3.84 -57.44
C LEU A 289 8.94 5.14 -56.68
N MET A 290 7.71 5.37 -56.21
CA MET A 290 7.49 6.28 -55.08
C MET A 290 7.54 5.43 -53.81
N PHE A 291 8.45 5.81 -52.92
CA PHE A 291 8.51 5.39 -51.52
C PHE A 291 7.25 5.83 -50.77
#